data_AF-A0A3Q4H341-F1
#
_entry.id   AF-A0A3Q4H341-F1
#
_cell.length_a   1.000
_cell.length_b   1.000
_cell.length_c   1.000
_cell.angle_alpha   90.00
_cell.angle_beta   90.00
_cell.angle_gamma   90.00
#
_symmetry.space_group_name_H-M   'P 1'
#
loop_
_entity.id
_entity.type
_entity.pdbx_description
1 polymer ?
#
loop_
_entity_poly.entity_id
_entity_poly.type
_entity_poly.pdbx_seq_one_letter_code
_entity_poly.pdbx_strand_id
1 'polypeptide(L)'
;MAAAYSSRDLVEDFLRYKLLGRGVAWPQRRANDERAPRPDPPVAPPCLQAVLRSAGDELERLYGDELSAQVTVLRLRGNGGGAARRRHLTAIREELFRDGVNWGRIVAMMELGGALSAAAAKSGDEGQMDDIASWMEESLDSPSLRRWIHDNGGWDAFVELYESRPTDSFWSLRTVCGLVVLGAVGVILGFLFSQKQN
;
A
#
# COMPACT_ATOMS: atom_id res chain seq x y z
N MET A 1 0.53 26.73 2.15
CA MET A 1 0.68 25.68 3.18
C MET A 1 0.24 24.39 2.52
N ALA A 2 1.15 23.46 2.27
CA ALA A 2 0.80 22.15 1.70
C ALA A 2 -0.20 21.45 2.63
N ALA A 3 -1.22 20.80 2.07
CA ALA A 3 -2.19 20.07 2.88
C ALA A 3 -1.46 18.96 3.65
N ALA A 4 -1.61 18.93 4.98
CA ALA A 4 -1.08 17.84 5.77
C ALA A 4 -1.96 16.60 5.53
N TYR A 5 -1.51 15.70 4.66
CA TYR A 5 -2.21 14.44 4.41
C TYR A 5 -2.03 13.52 5.62
N SER A 6 -3.13 13.03 6.18
CA SER A 6 -3.12 12.02 7.24
C SER A 6 -2.88 10.64 6.65
N SER A 7 -1.86 9.93 7.14
CA SER A 7 -1.55 8.55 6.72
C SER A 7 -2.77 7.63 6.87
N ARG A 8 -3.54 7.82 7.94
CA ARG A 8 -4.79 7.11 8.18
C ARG A 8 -5.84 7.37 7.10
N ASP A 9 -6.06 8.64 6.74
CA ASP A 9 -7.06 8.98 5.73
C ASP A 9 -6.67 8.42 4.36
N LEU A 10 -5.36 8.38 4.04
CA LEU A 10 -4.86 7.78 2.79
C LEU A 10 -5.05 6.27 2.75
N VAL A 11 -4.74 5.59 3.87
CA VAL A 11 -4.89 4.13 3.98
C VAL A 11 -6.35 3.72 3.94
N GLU A 12 -7.21 4.35 4.75
CA GLU A 12 -8.65 4.04 4.78
C GLU A 12 -9.28 4.26 3.40
N ASP A 13 -8.94 5.36 2.74
CA ASP A 13 -9.44 5.68 1.40
C ASP A 13 -9.02 4.61 0.36
N PHE A 14 -7.73 4.28 0.32
CA PHE A 14 -7.18 3.32 -0.63
C PHE A 14 -7.74 1.91 -0.41
N LEU A 15 -7.83 1.45 0.84
CA LEU A 15 -8.38 0.15 1.18
C LEU A 15 -9.87 0.06 0.82
N ARG A 16 -10.67 1.08 1.14
CA ARG A 16 -12.09 1.12 0.74
C ARG A 16 -12.24 1.02 -0.76
N TYR A 17 -11.45 1.78 -1.53
CA TYR A 17 -11.45 1.71 -2.98
C TYR A 17 -11.17 0.29 -3.50
N LYS A 18 -10.09 -0.34 -3.02
CA LYS A 18 -9.67 -1.68 -3.47
C LYS A 18 -10.62 -2.80 -3.09
N LEU A 19 -11.38 -2.64 -2.00
CA LEU A 19 -12.38 -3.59 -1.56
C LEU A 19 -13.69 -3.44 -2.32
N LEU A 20 -14.16 -2.19 -2.50
CA LEU A 20 -15.34 -1.90 -3.31
C LEU A 20 -15.17 -2.39 -4.75
N GLY A 21 -14.00 -2.18 -5.35
CA GLY A 21 -13.68 -2.69 -6.69
C GLY A 21 -13.73 -4.23 -6.79
N ARG A 22 -13.66 -4.94 -5.66
CA ARG A 22 -13.75 -6.41 -5.59
C ARG A 22 -15.09 -6.91 -5.03
N GLY A 23 -16.08 -6.02 -4.90
CA GLY A 23 -17.42 -6.34 -4.38
C GLY A 23 -17.45 -6.66 -2.89
N VAL A 24 -16.43 -6.24 -2.14
CA VAL A 24 -16.28 -6.48 -0.71
C VAL A 24 -16.56 -5.19 0.05
N ALA A 25 -17.47 -5.23 1.02
CA ALA A 25 -17.66 -4.12 1.94
C ALA A 25 -16.55 -4.10 2.99
N TRP A 26 -15.93 -2.94 3.22
CA TRP A 26 -15.06 -2.75 4.37
C TRP A 26 -15.91 -2.82 5.65
N PRO A 27 -15.51 -3.60 6.67
CA PRO A 27 -16.17 -3.57 7.98
C PRO A 27 -16.09 -2.15 8.51
N GLN A 28 -17.24 -1.48 8.58
CA GLN A 28 -17.34 -0.17 9.21
C GLN A 28 -16.98 -0.37 10.69
N ARG A 29 -15.73 -0.08 11.11
CA ARG A 29 -15.43 0.11 12.54
C ARG A 29 -16.53 1.03 13.05
N ARG A 30 -17.36 0.52 13.98
CA ARG A 30 -18.53 1.24 14.50
C ARG A 30 -18.13 2.67 14.84
N ALA A 31 -18.47 3.59 13.95
CA ALA A 31 -18.32 5.00 14.16
C ALA A 31 -19.45 5.40 15.10
N ASN A 32 -19.17 5.39 16.41
CA ASN A 32 -19.75 6.42 17.25
C ASN A 32 -18.99 7.70 16.91
N ASP A 33 -19.40 8.34 15.83
CA ASP A 33 -19.26 9.76 15.60
C ASP A 33 -20.22 10.13 14.47
N GLU A 34 -21.40 10.57 14.90
CA GLU A 34 -22.43 11.16 14.06
C GLU A 34 -21.83 12.38 13.33
N ARG A 35 -21.49 12.25 12.04
CA ARG A 35 -21.03 13.38 11.23
C ARG A 35 -22.14 13.83 10.28
N ALA A 36 -22.66 15.02 10.56
CA ALA A 36 -23.57 15.82 9.75
C ALA A 36 -23.17 15.90 8.25
N PRO A 37 -24.12 16.18 7.33
CA PRO A 37 -23.85 16.21 5.89
C PRO A 37 -22.87 17.33 5.54
N ARG A 38 -21.80 16.98 4.81
CA ARG A 38 -20.84 17.95 4.26
C ARG A 38 -21.30 18.38 2.86
N PRO A 39 -21.21 19.68 2.52
CA PRO A 39 -21.52 20.16 1.17
C PRO A 39 -20.42 19.74 0.19
N ASP A 40 -20.81 19.53 -1.06
CA ASP A 40 -19.92 19.12 -2.15
C ASP A 40 -18.75 20.11 -2.32
N PRO A 41 -17.48 19.65 -2.38
CA PRO A 41 -16.36 20.53 -2.69
C PRO A 41 -16.28 20.82 -4.20
N PRO A 42 -15.80 22.02 -4.58
CA PRO A 42 -15.60 22.40 -5.98
C PRO A 42 -14.48 21.56 -6.59
N VAL A 43 -14.54 21.37 -7.92
CA VAL A 43 -13.61 20.59 -8.76
C VAL A 43 -12.16 20.79 -8.31
N ALA A 44 -11.66 19.86 -7.51
CA ALA A 44 -10.34 19.90 -6.89
C ALA A 44 -9.30 19.28 -7.84
N PRO A 45 -8.00 19.66 -7.75
CA PRO A 45 -6.92 18.90 -8.37
C PRO A 45 -7.08 17.41 -8.04
N PRO A 46 -6.59 16.46 -8.88
CA PRO A 46 -6.59 15.04 -8.55
C PRO A 46 -6.17 14.87 -7.11
N CYS A 47 -7.14 14.54 -6.26
CA CYS A 47 -6.85 14.38 -4.86
C CYS A 47 -5.78 13.28 -4.80
N LEU A 48 -4.73 13.46 -4.01
CA LEU A 48 -3.66 12.48 -3.83
C LEU A 48 -4.16 11.02 -3.81
N GLN A 49 -5.31 10.82 -3.18
CA GLN A 49 -6.11 9.59 -3.20
C GLN A 49 -6.38 9.03 -4.62
N ALA A 50 -6.93 9.82 -5.54
CA ALA A 50 -7.19 9.42 -6.93
C ALA A 50 -5.89 9.02 -7.66
N VAL A 51 -4.82 9.79 -7.49
CA VAL A 51 -3.51 9.47 -8.10
C VAL A 51 -2.95 8.16 -7.53
N LEU A 52 -3.03 7.98 -6.21
CA LEU A 52 -2.54 6.78 -5.54
C LEU A 52 -3.32 5.53 -5.97
N ARG A 53 -4.66 5.65 -6.09
CA ARG A 53 -5.53 4.58 -6.63
C ARG A 53 -5.14 4.23 -8.07
N SER A 54 -5.00 5.22 -8.94
CA SER A 54 -4.59 5.02 -10.33
C SER A 54 -3.20 4.35 -10.43
N ALA A 55 -2.25 4.76 -9.59
CA ALA A 55 -0.93 4.14 -9.51
C ALA A 55 -1.01 2.66 -9.08
N GLY A 56 -1.86 2.36 -8.09
CA GLY A 56 -2.11 0.99 -7.63
C GLY A 56 -2.76 0.11 -8.69
N ASP A 57 -3.76 0.63 -9.41
CA ASP A 57 -4.44 -0.09 -10.50
C ASP A 57 -3.49 -0.40 -11.66
N GLU A 58 -2.59 0.52 -11.99
CA GLU A 58 -1.57 0.29 -13.03
C GLU A 58 -0.57 -0.80 -12.61
N LEU A 59 -0.16 -0.80 -11.33
CA LEU A 59 0.70 -1.86 -10.77
C LEU A 59 -0.01 -3.22 -10.79
N GLU A 60 -1.28 -3.26 -10.38
CA GLU A 60 -2.12 -4.47 -10.43
C GLU A 60 -2.29 -4.98 -11.87
N ARG A 61 -2.48 -4.08 -12.85
CA ARG A 61 -2.60 -4.43 -14.27
C ARG A 61 -1.33 -5.07 -14.84
N LEU A 62 -0.15 -4.64 -14.38
CA LEU A 62 1.14 -5.10 -14.90
C LEU A 62 1.68 -6.33 -14.16
N TYR A 63 1.39 -6.46 -12.86
CA TYR A 63 1.99 -7.47 -11.98
C TYR A 63 0.96 -8.31 -11.21
N GLY A 64 -0.32 -8.29 -11.61
CA GLY A 64 -1.42 -8.91 -10.86
C GLY A 64 -1.24 -10.40 -10.56
N ASP A 65 -0.74 -11.18 -11.51
CA ASP A 65 -0.51 -12.62 -11.33
C ASP A 65 0.54 -12.90 -10.24
N GLU A 66 1.64 -12.16 -10.27
CA GLU A 66 2.73 -12.26 -9.29
C GLU A 66 2.29 -11.74 -7.91
N LEU A 67 1.53 -10.64 -7.87
CA LEU A 67 0.95 -10.10 -6.64
C LEU A 67 0.01 -11.12 -5.99
N SER A 68 -0.84 -11.79 -6.78
CA SER A 68 -1.75 -12.84 -6.31
C SER A 68 -0.99 -14.05 -5.73
N ALA A 69 0.08 -14.47 -6.40
CA ALA A 69 0.96 -15.54 -5.92
C ALA A 69 1.61 -15.15 -4.57
N GLN A 70 2.13 -13.93 -4.46
CA GLN A 70 2.73 -13.42 -3.23
C GLN A 70 1.72 -13.33 -2.10
N VAL A 71 0.54 -12.75 -2.34
CA VAL A 71 -0.55 -12.68 -1.35
C VAL A 71 -0.91 -14.08 -0.85
N THR A 72 -0.98 -15.08 -1.73
CA THR A 72 -1.24 -16.47 -1.34
C THR A 72 -0.16 -17.00 -0.39
N VAL A 73 1.12 -16.82 -0.71
CA VAL A 73 2.25 -17.25 0.14
C VAL A 73 2.23 -16.54 1.49
N LEU A 74 2.01 -15.22 1.49
CA LEU A 74 1.99 -14.40 2.70
C LEU A 74 0.84 -14.80 3.63
N ARG A 75 -0.32 -15.18 3.07
CA ARG A 75 -1.46 -15.68 3.84
C ARG A 75 -1.20 -17.04 4.47
N LEU A 76 -0.57 -17.95 3.73
CA LEU A 76 -0.16 -19.25 4.27
C LEU A 76 0.82 -19.10 5.44
N ARG A 77 1.72 -18.12 5.38
CA ARG A 77 2.69 -17.84 6.46
C ARG A 77 2.10 -17.04 7.62
N GLY A 78 1.11 -16.19 7.34
CA GLY A 78 0.39 -15.36 8.32
C GLY A 78 -0.76 -16.07 9.04
N ASN A 79 -0.90 -17.39 8.89
CA ASN A 79 -1.98 -18.21 9.45
C ASN A 79 -1.91 -18.41 10.99
N GLY A 80 -0.95 -17.77 11.67
CA GLY A 80 -0.87 -17.73 13.13
C GLY A 80 -1.76 -16.65 13.75
N GLY A 81 -1.78 -16.57 15.10
CA GLY A 81 -2.50 -15.51 15.83
C GLY A 81 -2.00 -14.09 15.50
N GLY A 82 -2.74 -13.05 15.92
CA GLY A 82 -2.50 -11.65 15.53
C GLY A 82 -1.07 -11.13 15.75
N ALA A 83 -0.35 -11.60 16.79
CA ALA A 83 1.04 -11.23 17.01
C ALA A 83 2.01 -11.79 15.95
N ALA A 84 1.78 -13.03 15.48
CA ALA A 84 2.59 -13.63 14.42
C ALA A 84 2.34 -12.92 13.08
N ARG A 85 1.08 -12.56 12.82
CA ARG A 85 0.66 -11.78 11.65
C ARG A 85 1.33 -10.40 11.61
N ARG A 86 1.29 -9.65 12.71
CA ARG A 86 1.96 -8.34 12.81
C ARG A 86 3.46 -8.43 12.58
N ARG A 87 4.14 -9.40 13.20
CA ARG A 87 5.58 -9.64 12.95
C ARG A 87 5.86 -9.94 11.48
N HIS A 88 4.98 -10.69 10.83
CA HIS A 88 5.13 -10.99 9.41
C HIS A 88 4.97 -9.75 8.54
N LEU A 89 3.97 -8.91 8.81
CA LEU A 89 3.78 -7.62 8.13
C LEU A 89 4.97 -6.68 8.33
N THR A 90 5.52 -6.60 9.54
CA THR A 90 6.75 -5.85 9.80
C THR A 90 7.91 -6.36 8.93
N ALA A 91 8.11 -7.68 8.85
CA ALA A 91 9.17 -8.25 8.01
C ALA A 91 9.00 -7.91 6.53
N ILE A 92 7.76 -7.90 6.02
CA ILE A 92 7.47 -7.46 4.65
C ILE A 92 7.89 -6.00 4.43
N ARG A 93 7.58 -5.11 5.37
CA ARG A 93 7.97 -3.69 5.28
C ARG A 93 9.49 -3.54 5.27
N GLU A 94 10.18 -4.14 6.23
CA GLU A 94 11.65 -4.04 6.32
C GLU A 94 12.32 -4.56 5.05
N GLU A 95 11.73 -5.57 4.44
CA GLU A 95 12.20 -6.11 3.18
C GLU A 95 11.94 -5.17 2.00
N LEU A 96 10.70 -4.69 1.87
CA LEU A 96 10.28 -3.82 0.78
C LEU A 96 11.12 -2.54 0.71
N PHE A 97 11.58 -2.05 1.86
CA PHE A 97 12.36 -0.82 1.97
C PHE A 97 13.84 -1.04 2.34
N ARG A 98 14.34 -2.29 2.30
CA ARG A 98 15.73 -2.64 2.66
C ARG A 98 16.76 -1.76 1.94
N ASP A 99 16.60 -1.62 0.62
CA ASP A 99 17.55 -0.87 -0.22
C ASP A 99 17.15 0.61 -0.40
N GLY A 100 16.24 1.12 0.43
CA GLY A 100 15.76 2.50 0.39
C GLY A 100 14.29 2.67 0.01
N VAL A 101 13.84 3.92 0.06
CA VAL A 101 12.44 4.31 -0.20
C VAL A 101 12.35 4.96 -1.58
N ASN A 102 11.28 4.67 -2.30
CA ASN A 102 10.88 5.41 -3.49
C ASN A 102 9.35 5.34 -3.68
N TRP A 103 8.81 6.21 -4.55
CA TRP A 103 7.37 6.26 -4.82
C TRP A 103 6.80 4.93 -5.29
N GLY A 104 7.52 4.19 -6.14
CA GLY A 104 7.11 2.86 -6.60
C GLY A 104 6.98 1.84 -5.47
N ARG A 105 7.91 1.82 -4.52
CA ARG A 105 7.87 0.94 -3.34
C ARG A 105 6.74 1.33 -2.38
N ILE A 106 6.45 2.63 -2.23
CA ILE A 106 5.30 3.11 -1.46
C ILE A 106 3.99 2.63 -2.11
N VAL A 107 3.84 2.81 -3.43
CA VAL A 107 2.65 2.31 -4.16
C VAL A 107 2.54 0.79 -4.07
N ALA A 108 3.65 0.05 -4.18
CA ALA A 108 3.66 -1.40 -4.03
C ALA A 108 3.21 -1.86 -2.63
N MET A 109 3.62 -1.13 -1.57
CA MET A 109 3.13 -1.38 -0.21
C MET A 109 1.62 -1.17 -0.11
N MET A 110 1.12 -0.08 -0.70
CA MET A 110 -0.32 0.22 -0.73
C MET A 110 -1.09 -0.90 -1.43
N GLU A 111 -0.63 -1.32 -2.61
CA GLU A 111 -1.28 -2.38 -3.37
C GLU A 111 -1.24 -3.74 -2.66
N LEU A 112 -0.11 -4.08 -2.05
CA LEU A 112 0.01 -5.30 -1.25
C LEU A 112 -0.98 -5.30 -0.07
N GLY A 113 -1.12 -4.17 0.63
CA GLY A 113 -2.08 -4.01 1.71
C GLY A 113 -3.54 -4.13 1.23
N GLY A 114 -3.86 -3.54 0.07
CA GLY A 114 -5.16 -3.68 -0.59
C GLY A 114 -5.50 -5.13 -0.93
N ALA A 115 -4.55 -5.86 -1.53
CA ALA A 115 -4.72 -7.25 -1.88
C ALA A 115 -4.84 -8.16 -0.65
N LEU A 116 -4.00 -7.95 0.39
CA LEU A 116 -4.10 -8.67 1.67
C LEU A 116 -5.46 -8.42 2.36
N SER A 117 -5.96 -7.19 2.33
CA SER A 117 -7.26 -6.83 2.92
C SER A 117 -8.44 -7.45 2.17
N ALA A 118 -8.42 -7.42 0.83
CA ALA A 118 -9.45 -8.07 0.01
C ALA A 118 -9.49 -9.57 0.25
N ALA A 119 -8.31 -10.14 0.43
CA ALA A 119 -8.18 -11.53 0.74
C ALA A 119 -8.75 -11.79 2.16
N ALA A 120 -8.36 -11.00 3.18
CA ALA A 120 -8.83 -11.11 4.57
C ALA A 120 -10.37 -11.08 4.68
N ALA A 121 -11.01 -10.20 3.92
CA ALA A 121 -12.46 -10.10 3.86
C ALA A 121 -13.16 -11.34 3.34
N LYS A 122 -12.58 -12.03 2.35
CA LYS A 122 -13.10 -13.32 1.88
C LYS A 122 -13.07 -14.40 2.96
N SER A 123 -12.20 -14.25 3.95
CA SER A 123 -12.05 -15.17 5.08
C SER A 123 -12.88 -14.78 6.31
N GLY A 124 -13.53 -13.62 6.31
CA GLY A 124 -14.34 -13.12 7.44
C GLY A 124 -13.54 -12.69 8.67
N ASP A 125 -12.22 -12.53 8.57
CA ASP A 125 -11.34 -12.13 9.68
C ASP A 125 -11.20 -10.60 9.72
N GLU A 126 -12.16 -9.92 10.36
CA GLU A 126 -12.13 -8.45 10.50
C GLU A 126 -10.89 -7.95 11.26
N GLY A 127 -10.39 -8.73 12.23
CA GLY A 127 -9.16 -8.42 12.96
C GLY A 127 -7.92 -8.41 12.06
N GLN A 128 -7.90 -9.23 11.00
CA GLN A 128 -6.85 -9.19 9.99
C GLN A 128 -6.85 -7.88 9.21
N MET A 129 -8.02 -7.36 8.87
CA MET A 129 -8.12 -6.10 8.12
C MET A 129 -7.63 -4.92 8.95
N ASP A 130 -7.99 -4.89 10.24
CA ASP A 130 -7.50 -3.87 11.17
C ASP A 130 -5.98 -3.92 11.39
N ASP A 131 -5.40 -5.12 11.50
CA ASP A 131 -3.94 -5.30 11.61
C ASP A 131 -3.23 -4.79 10.33
N ILE A 132 -3.81 -5.03 9.14
CA ILE A 132 -3.24 -4.58 7.85
C ILE A 132 -3.32 -3.06 7.72
N ALA A 133 -4.47 -2.44 8.02
CA ALA A 133 -4.60 -0.98 7.97
C ALA A 133 -3.61 -0.31 8.94
N SER A 134 -3.54 -0.80 10.17
CA SER A 134 -2.61 -0.28 11.18
C SER A 134 -1.15 -0.42 10.71
N TRP A 135 -0.79 -1.56 10.10
CA TRP A 135 0.54 -1.75 9.53
C TRP A 135 0.86 -0.76 8.40
N MET A 136 -0.07 -0.47 7.50
CA MET A 136 0.13 0.49 6.42
C MET A 136 0.33 1.91 6.98
N GLU A 137 -0.49 2.30 7.95
CA GLU A 137 -0.39 3.59 8.65
C GLU A 137 0.95 3.73 9.37
N GLU A 138 1.32 2.75 10.21
CA GLU A 138 2.60 2.71 10.92
C GLU A 138 3.80 2.73 9.97
N SER A 139 3.65 2.16 8.77
CA SER A 139 4.69 2.18 7.74
C SER A 139 4.86 3.58 7.15
N LEU A 140 3.76 4.22 6.71
CA LEU A 140 3.78 5.60 6.20
C LEU A 140 4.28 6.60 7.24
N ASP A 141 3.92 6.38 8.51
CA ASP A 141 4.33 7.24 9.62
C ASP A 141 5.74 6.95 10.15
N SER A 142 6.41 5.92 9.62
CA SER A 142 7.77 5.61 10.03
C SER A 142 8.73 6.78 9.75
N PRO A 143 9.71 7.06 10.63
CA PRO A 143 10.62 8.19 10.45
C PRO A 143 11.39 8.17 9.13
N SER A 144 11.70 7.00 8.60
CA SER A 144 12.39 6.82 7.31
C SER A 144 11.52 7.23 6.14
N LEU A 145 10.27 6.73 6.07
CA LEU A 145 9.35 7.08 4.99
C LEU A 145 8.92 8.54 5.08
N ARG A 146 8.57 9.04 6.27
CA ARG A 146 8.20 10.46 6.45
C ARG A 146 9.31 11.41 6.03
N ARG A 147 10.55 11.13 6.43
CA ARG A 147 11.71 11.94 6.04
C ARG A 147 11.93 11.88 4.53
N TRP A 148 11.90 10.68 3.94
CA TRP A 148 12.09 10.53 2.50
C TRP A 148 10.99 11.25 1.70
N ILE A 149 9.72 11.09 2.08
CA ILE A 149 8.58 11.78 1.44
C ILE A 149 8.80 13.30 1.49
N HIS A 150 9.14 13.84 2.67
CA HIS A 150 9.42 15.26 2.83
C HIS A 150 10.59 15.73 1.95
N ASP A 151 11.71 15.01 1.98
CA ASP A 151 12.93 15.35 1.23
C ASP A 151 12.74 15.24 -0.29
N ASN A 152 11.72 14.52 -0.74
CA ASN A 152 11.35 14.37 -2.16
C ASN A 152 10.13 15.23 -2.57
N GLY A 153 9.89 16.34 -1.87
CA GLY A 153 8.87 17.33 -2.25
C GLY A 153 7.45 17.01 -1.74
N GLY A 154 7.32 16.04 -0.85
CA GLY A 154 6.05 15.64 -0.28
C GLY A 154 5.13 14.93 -1.26
N TRP A 155 3.89 14.73 -0.84
CA TRP A 155 2.88 14.10 -1.68
C TRP A 155 2.44 14.96 -2.87
N ASP A 156 2.63 16.29 -2.80
CA ASP A 156 2.33 17.18 -3.93
C ASP A 156 3.28 16.90 -5.11
N ALA A 157 4.56 16.62 -4.83
CA ALA A 157 5.51 16.19 -5.87
C ALA A 157 5.18 14.81 -6.45
N PHE A 158 4.61 13.91 -5.64
CA PHE A 158 4.10 12.63 -6.14
C PHE A 158 2.93 12.85 -7.12
N VAL A 159 1.98 13.71 -6.77
CA VAL A 159 0.84 14.07 -7.62
C VAL A 159 1.33 14.69 -8.93
N GLU A 160 2.22 15.68 -8.86
CA GLU A 160 2.80 16.34 -10.03
C GLU A 160 3.54 15.36 -10.95
N LEU A 161 4.31 14.42 -10.37
CA LEU A 161 5.03 13.38 -11.12
C LEU A 161 4.10 12.41 -11.86
N TYR A 162 2.88 12.20 -11.36
CA TYR A 162 1.89 11.35 -11.99
C TYR A 162 0.98 12.10 -12.96
N GLU A 163 0.70 13.38 -12.71
CA GLU A 163 -0.08 14.25 -13.60
C GLU A 163 0.71 14.72 -14.82
N SER A 164 2.00 15.00 -14.67
CA SER A 164 2.87 15.47 -15.75
C SER A 164 3.23 14.37 -16.77
N ARG A 165 2.54 13.22 -16.71
CA ARG A 165 2.79 12.09 -17.58
C ARG A 165 2.06 12.26 -18.92
N PRO A 166 2.74 12.17 -20.07
CA PRO A 166 2.06 11.97 -21.33
C PRO A 166 1.36 10.61 -21.31
N THR A 167 0.09 10.60 -21.71
CA THR A 167 -0.85 9.45 -21.67
C THR A 167 -0.35 8.18 -22.37
N ASP A 168 0.63 8.29 -23.26
CA ASP A 168 1.07 7.18 -24.12
C ASP A 168 2.39 6.50 -23.68
N SER A 169 3.06 6.98 -22.63
CA SER A 169 4.38 6.46 -22.29
C SER A 169 4.33 5.33 -21.27
N PHE A 170 4.10 4.12 -21.78
CA PHE A 170 4.39 2.82 -21.13
C PHE A 170 5.82 2.74 -20.53
N TRP A 171 6.72 3.64 -20.94
CA TRP A 171 8.09 3.78 -20.44
C TRP A 171 8.23 4.64 -19.17
N SER A 172 7.29 5.55 -18.88
CA SER A 172 7.35 6.44 -17.70
C SER A 172 7.29 5.66 -16.39
N LEU A 173 6.58 4.52 -16.35
CA LEU A 173 6.46 3.70 -15.15
C LEU A 173 7.74 2.89 -14.84
N ARG A 174 8.51 2.43 -15.83
CA ARG A 174 9.84 1.83 -15.58
C ARG A 174 10.79 2.84 -14.93
N THR A 175 10.60 4.13 -15.24
CA THR A 175 11.41 5.24 -14.75
C THR A 175 10.93 5.76 -13.38
N VAL A 176 9.62 5.85 -13.14
CA VAL A 176 9.04 6.33 -11.86
C VAL A 176 8.87 5.23 -10.81
N CYS A 177 8.41 4.04 -11.22
CA CYS A 177 8.41 2.84 -10.38
C CYS A 177 9.74 2.09 -10.44
N GLY A 178 10.77 2.72 -11.02
CA GLY A 178 12.19 2.36 -10.92
C GLY A 178 12.42 0.88 -10.72
N LEU A 179 12.26 0.09 -11.79
CA LEU A 179 12.67 -1.31 -11.83
C LEU A 179 12.25 -2.12 -10.59
N VAL A 180 10.95 -2.38 -10.41
CA VAL A 180 10.55 -3.51 -9.55
C VAL A 180 10.88 -4.79 -10.30
N VAL A 181 12.17 -5.14 -10.29
CA VAL A 181 12.55 -6.54 -10.29
C VAL A 181 12.02 -7.06 -8.96
N LEU A 182 10.83 -7.66 -8.99
CA LEU A 182 10.44 -8.67 -7.98
C LEU A 182 11.44 -9.84 -7.95
N GLY A 183 12.52 -9.80 -8.74
CA GLY A 183 13.72 -10.63 -8.56
C GLY A 183 14.55 -10.35 -7.31
N ALA A 184 14.04 -9.62 -6.31
CA ALA A 184 14.55 -9.72 -4.95
C ALA A 184 13.86 -10.83 -4.14
N VAL A 185 12.68 -11.36 -4.50
CA VAL A 185 12.03 -12.42 -3.69
C VAL A 185 12.87 -13.70 -3.64
N GLY A 186 13.66 -14.00 -4.68
CA GLY A 186 14.66 -15.08 -4.64
C GLY A 186 15.80 -14.84 -3.63
N VAL A 187 16.21 -13.58 -3.42
CA VAL A 187 17.29 -13.19 -2.49
C VAL A 187 16.78 -13.10 -1.05
N ILE A 188 15.51 -12.74 -0.87
CA ILE A 188 14.84 -12.62 0.43
C ILE A 188 14.55 -13.99 1.03
N LEU A 189 14.09 -14.94 0.20
CA LEU A 189 13.97 -16.34 0.58
C LEU A 189 15.34 -16.97 0.88
N GLY A 190 16.39 -16.61 0.13
CA GLY A 190 17.76 -17.10 0.37
C GLY A 190 18.35 -16.63 1.69
N PHE A 191 18.20 -15.34 2.04
CA PHE A 191 18.81 -14.78 3.25
C PHE A 191 18.12 -15.27 4.55
N LEU A 192 16.79 -15.47 4.51
CA LEU A 192 16.04 -15.96 5.68
C LEU A 192 16.19 -17.47 5.92
N PHE A 193 16.48 -18.28 4.89
CA PHE A 193 16.84 -19.69 5.07
C PHE A 193 18.28 -19.89 5.58
N SER A 194 19.19 -18.96 5.26
CA SER A 194 20.59 -19.05 5.72
C SER A 194 20.79 -18.73 7.20
N GLN A 195 19.82 -18.09 7.86
CA GLN A 195 19.83 -17.82 9.31
C GLN A 195 19.34 -19.00 10.17
N LYS A 196 18.87 -20.09 9.56
CA LYS A 196 18.37 -21.28 10.29
C LYS A 196 19.34 -22.47 10.27
N GLN A 197 20.51 -22.35 9.63
CA GLN A 197 21.49 -23.44 9.52
C GLN A 197 22.87 -23.15 10.13
N ASN A 198 23.01 -22.16 11.00
CA ASN A 198 24.22 -21.99 11.81
C ASN A 198 23.89 -21.81 13.29
#